data_AF-A0A7W0PQV1-F1
#
_entry.id   AF-A0A7W0PQV1-F1
#
_cell.length_a   1.000
_cell.length_b   1.000
_cell.length_c   1.000
_cell.angle_alpha   90.00
_cell.angle_beta   90.00
_cell.angle_gamma   90.00
#
_symmetry.space_group_name_H-M   'P 1'
#
loop_
_entity.id
_entity.type
_entity.pdbx_description
1 polymer ?
#
loop_
_entity_poly.entity_id
_entity_poly.type
_entity_poly.pdbx_seq_one_letter_code
_entity_poly.pdbx_strand_id
1 'polypeptide(L)'
;MPARSSKARRSPFAATKAQVDALNALADDPEAQSELAESYAQASKDMEVLRPALEVLRAQADPSLRPVLHAKYAWCEQAPERHDSGGFIRAAIIRALQPIINDDDLPLLQRALLSYGWVGMYEVCAEVRAAALNALADLDPDLSTFYAARFLRDPHNSNSGEPALSAVRLLAAQGQLTPLFGYAAFPPTSGDTPAWLQGTSDITSEALRNLVDLPSSLVSLMIKEYVKSEDEQILLGLYDLLLAHPARAQWRYVIEDFLRSTRLMDLYALVVTQIVVTRDETLIAM
;
A
#
# COMPACT_ATOMS: atom_id res chain seq x y z
N MET A 1 38.01 7.44 -51.49
CA MET A 1 36.75 7.44 -50.72
C MET A 1 37.10 7.25 -49.25
N PRO A 2 36.84 8.22 -48.34
CA PRO A 2 37.14 8.02 -46.93
C PRO A 2 36.08 7.11 -46.30
N ALA A 3 36.56 6.11 -45.54
CA ALA A 3 35.71 5.16 -44.82
C ALA A 3 34.86 5.90 -43.79
N ARG A 4 33.53 5.73 -43.87
CA ARG A 4 32.60 6.17 -42.83
C ARG A 4 32.89 5.38 -41.56
N SER A 5 33.51 6.05 -40.58
CA SER A 5 33.56 5.60 -39.19
C SER A 5 32.13 5.36 -38.70
N SER A 6 31.77 4.10 -38.46
CA SER A 6 30.53 3.75 -37.78
C SER A 6 30.68 4.15 -36.31
N LYS A 7 30.01 5.24 -35.92
CA LYS A 7 29.83 5.56 -34.49
C LYS A 7 29.05 4.40 -33.87
N ALA A 8 29.72 3.58 -33.07
CA ALA A 8 29.09 2.55 -32.27
C ALA A 8 27.99 3.19 -31.40
N ARG A 9 26.72 2.91 -31.69
CA ARG A 9 25.60 3.29 -30.83
C ARG A 9 25.80 2.57 -29.50
N ARG A 10 26.08 3.30 -28.43
CA ARG A 10 26.04 2.76 -27.06
C ARG A 10 24.64 2.17 -26.83
N SER A 11 24.61 0.94 -26.29
CA SER A 11 23.36 0.28 -25.92
C SER A 11 22.59 1.14 -24.91
N PRO A 12 21.26 1.32 -25.07
CA PRO A 12 20.43 2.04 -24.10
C PRO A 12 20.63 1.56 -22.66
N PHE A 13 20.70 0.23 -22.46
CA PHE A 13 20.95 -0.38 -21.16
C PHE A 13 22.28 0.03 -20.51
N ALA A 14 23.33 0.22 -21.32
CA ALA A 14 24.63 0.65 -20.81
C ALA A 14 24.61 2.12 -20.36
N ALA A 15 23.76 2.95 -20.98
CA ALA A 15 23.57 4.34 -20.59
C ALA A 15 22.76 4.45 -19.29
N THR A 16 21.63 3.74 -19.18
CA THR A 16 20.81 3.67 -17.96
C THR A 16 21.65 3.22 -16.77
N LYS A 17 22.38 2.10 -16.92
CA LYS A 17 23.25 1.58 -15.85
C LYS A 17 24.31 2.59 -15.44
N ALA A 18 24.96 3.26 -16.40
CA ALA A 18 25.97 4.26 -16.08
C ALA A 18 25.40 5.47 -15.30
N GLN A 19 24.16 5.87 -15.57
CA GLN A 19 23.50 6.95 -14.81
C GLN A 19 23.17 6.52 -13.39
N VAL A 20 22.65 5.31 -13.20
CA VAL A 20 22.35 4.76 -11.87
C VAL A 20 23.65 4.54 -11.08
N ASP A 21 24.69 4.00 -11.70
CA ASP A 21 26.00 3.81 -11.08
C ASP A 21 26.62 5.16 -10.67
N ALA A 22 26.47 6.21 -11.51
CA ALA A 22 26.94 7.56 -11.18
C ALA A 22 26.20 8.16 -9.98
N LEU A 23 24.87 7.97 -9.90
CA LEU A 23 24.09 8.41 -8.74
C LEU A 23 24.49 7.67 -7.46
N ASN A 24 24.72 6.36 -7.55
CA ASN A 24 25.13 5.55 -6.40
C ASN A 24 26.56 5.85 -5.94
N ALA A 25 27.46 6.22 -6.86
CA ALA A 25 28.83 6.58 -6.53
C ALA A 25 28.94 7.85 -5.66
N LEU A 26 27.89 8.67 -5.62
CA LEU A 26 27.81 9.87 -4.79
C LEU A 26 27.14 9.63 -3.43
N ALA A 27 26.92 8.37 -3.01
CA ALA A 27 26.23 8.08 -1.75
C ALA A 27 26.91 8.69 -0.50
N ASP A 28 28.22 8.91 -0.54
CA ASP A 28 28.99 9.53 0.54
C ASP A 28 29.00 11.07 0.48
N ASP A 29 28.38 11.67 -0.55
CA ASP A 29 28.24 13.11 -0.77
C ASP A 29 26.76 13.46 -1.05
N PRO A 30 25.94 13.62 0.01
CA PRO A 30 24.49 13.82 -0.14
C PRO A 30 24.10 15.06 -0.95
N GLU A 31 24.90 16.13 -0.89
CA GLU A 31 24.65 17.36 -1.64
C GLU A 31 24.82 17.13 -3.14
N ALA A 32 25.98 16.60 -3.55
CA ALA A 32 26.24 16.26 -4.95
C ALA A 32 25.27 15.19 -5.48
N GLN A 33 24.90 14.21 -4.63
CA GLN A 33 23.94 13.18 -4.99
C GLN A 33 22.55 13.78 -5.25
N SER A 34 22.11 14.71 -4.39
CA SER A 34 20.82 15.40 -4.53
C SER A 34 20.79 16.28 -5.78
N GLU A 35 21.84 17.05 -6.06
CA GLU A 35 21.93 17.85 -7.28
C GLU A 35 21.83 16.98 -8.55
N LEU A 36 22.54 15.85 -8.56
CA LEU A 36 22.47 14.92 -9.69
C LEU A 36 21.08 14.29 -9.82
N ALA A 37 20.47 13.88 -8.71
CA ALA A 37 19.11 13.34 -8.67
C ALA A 37 18.09 14.35 -9.18
N GLU A 38 18.19 15.62 -8.79
CA GLU A 38 17.32 16.70 -9.27
C GLU A 38 17.48 16.87 -10.79
N SER A 39 18.72 16.88 -11.29
CA SER A 39 18.99 16.97 -12.73
C SER A 39 18.34 15.82 -13.52
N TYR A 40 18.34 14.60 -12.95
CA TYR A 40 17.67 13.44 -13.53
C TYR A 40 16.16 13.57 -13.45
N ALA A 41 15.62 14.01 -12.31
CA ALA A 41 14.21 14.29 -12.13
C ALA A 41 13.71 15.42 -13.03
N GLN A 42 14.54 16.35 -13.47
CA GLN A 42 14.16 17.34 -14.47
C GLN A 42 14.21 16.76 -15.89
N ALA A 43 15.38 16.24 -16.30
CA ALA A 43 15.67 15.99 -17.71
C ALA A 43 15.38 14.55 -18.19
N SER A 44 15.44 13.56 -17.31
CA SER A 44 15.34 12.16 -17.72
C SER A 44 13.92 11.79 -18.14
N LYS A 45 13.84 10.94 -19.16
CA LYS A 45 12.62 10.22 -19.60
C LYS A 45 12.75 8.73 -19.39
N ASP A 46 13.86 8.28 -18.79
CA ASP A 46 14.11 6.88 -18.49
C ASP A 46 13.62 6.59 -17.07
N MET A 47 12.61 5.71 -16.98
CA MET A 47 11.94 5.37 -15.72
C MET A 47 12.89 4.64 -14.75
N GLU A 48 13.83 3.86 -15.29
CA GLU A 48 14.84 3.14 -14.51
C GLU A 48 15.82 4.11 -13.84
N VAL A 49 16.04 5.29 -14.42
CA VAL A 49 16.86 6.37 -13.84
C VAL A 49 16.04 7.22 -12.87
N LEU A 50 14.77 7.49 -13.21
CA LEU A 50 13.91 8.35 -12.38
C LEU A 50 13.62 7.72 -11.02
N ARG A 51 13.38 6.41 -10.93
CA ARG A 51 13.08 5.74 -9.65
C ARG A 51 14.14 5.95 -8.57
N PRO A 52 15.42 5.60 -8.78
CA PRO A 52 16.44 5.82 -7.76
C PRO A 52 16.71 7.31 -7.50
N ALA A 53 16.59 8.17 -8.53
CA ALA A 53 16.70 9.62 -8.32
C ALA A 53 15.60 10.15 -7.36
N LEU A 54 14.35 9.72 -7.54
CA LEU A 54 13.24 10.12 -6.67
C LEU A 54 13.40 9.63 -5.22
N GLU A 55 14.00 8.46 -5.00
CA GLU A 55 14.32 7.99 -3.64
C GLU A 55 15.40 8.86 -2.96
N VAL A 56 16.42 9.31 -3.71
CA VAL A 56 17.40 10.28 -3.19
C VAL A 56 16.72 11.59 -2.81
N LEU A 57 15.88 12.14 -3.71
CA LEU A 57 15.16 13.40 -3.45
C LEU A 57 14.23 13.29 -2.25
N ARG A 58 13.54 12.15 -2.09
CA ARG A 58 12.70 11.87 -0.92
C ARG A 58 13.50 11.91 0.38
N ALA A 59 14.70 11.33 0.40
CA ALA A 59 15.54 11.29 1.59
C ALA A 59 16.05 12.68 2.03
N GLN A 60 16.25 13.59 1.07
CA GLN A 60 16.71 14.95 1.34
C GLN A 60 15.62 15.83 1.97
N ALA A 61 14.36 15.61 1.61
CA ALA A 61 13.22 16.38 2.10
C ALA A 61 13.41 17.91 2.00
N ASP A 62 13.97 18.40 0.89
CA ASP A 62 14.12 19.84 0.61
C ASP A 62 12.85 20.40 -0.07
N PRO A 63 12.12 21.36 0.56
CA PRO A 63 10.95 22.00 -0.03
C PRO A 63 11.22 22.70 -1.37
N SER A 64 12.47 23.06 -1.68
CA SER A 64 12.85 23.66 -2.96
C SER A 64 12.62 22.74 -4.16
N LEU A 65 12.53 21.41 -3.93
CA LEU A 65 12.32 20.38 -4.95
C LEU A 65 10.88 20.30 -5.46
N ARG A 66 9.92 20.90 -4.74
CA ARG A 66 8.48 20.80 -5.06
C ARG A 66 8.15 21.20 -6.51
N PRO A 67 8.66 22.32 -7.08
CA PRO A 67 8.38 22.68 -8.47
C PRO A 67 8.84 21.61 -9.48
N VAL A 68 10.00 20.99 -9.24
CA VAL A 68 10.53 19.92 -10.10
C VAL A 68 9.65 18.68 -10.05
N LEU A 69 9.23 18.28 -8.85
CA LEU A 69 8.35 17.13 -8.63
C LEU A 69 6.98 17.36 -9.28
N HIS A 70 6.38 18.53 -9.11
CA HIS A 70 5.13 18.91 -9.78
C HIS A 70 5.25 18.89 -11.30
N ALA A 71 6.31 19.48 -11.84
CA ALA A 71 6.54 19.51 -13.29
C ALA A 71 6.70 18.09 -13.85
N LYS A 72 7.43 17.20 -13.17
CA LYS A 72 7.56 15.80 -13.60
C LYS A 72 6.25 15.04 -13.48
N TYR A 73 5.47 15.27 -12.41
CA TYR A 73 4.15 14.66 -12.24
C TYR A 73 3.22 15.04 -13.39
N ALA A 74 3.14 16.33 -13.71
CA ALA A 74 2.35 16.85 -14.82
C ALA A 74 2.82 16.26 -16.18
N TRP A 75 4.12 16.08 -16.38
CA TRP A 75 4.65 15.42 -17.58
C TRP A 75 4.21 13.96 -17.70
N CYS A 76 4.16 13.21 -16.59
CA CYS A 76 3.61 11.86 -16.56
C CYS A 76 2.11 11.86 -16.89
N GLU A 77 1.33 12.80 -16.33
CA GLU A 77 -0.12 12.93 -16.59
C GLU A 77 -0.46 13.27 -18.05
N GLN A 78 0.41 13.95 -18.79
CA GLN A 78 0.15 14.33 -20.18
C GLN A 78 0.04 13.14 -21.15
N ALA A 79 0.74 12.04 -20.87
CA ALA A 79 0.69 10.83 -21.69
C ALA A 79 0.99 9.59 -20.84
N PRO A 80 0.07 9.20 -19.93
CA PRO A 80 0.33 8.20 -18.91
C PRO A 80 0.74 6.86 -19.51
N GLU A 81 0.09 6.40 -20.58
CA GLU A 81 0.44 5.14 -21.26
C GLU A 81 1.88 5.09 -21.78
N ARG A 82 2.46 6.25 -22.10
CA ARG A 82 3.83 6.36 -22.64
C ARG A 82 4.85 6.69 -21.56
N HIS A 83 4.48 7.53 -20.61
CA HIS A 83 5.39 8.15 -19.66
C HIS A 83 5.35 7.48 -18.28
N ASP A 84 4.26 6.78 -17.93
CA ASP A 84 4.05 6.19 -16.62
C ASP A 84 2.85 5.21 -16.64
N SER A 85 2.93 4.16 -17.47
CA SER A 85 1.79 3.31 -17.78
C SER A 85 1.21 2.61 -16.55
N GLY A 86 2.05 2.28 -15.58
CA GLY A 86 1.67 1.67 -14.31
C GLY A 86 1.61 2.63 -13.12
N GLY A 87 1.68 3.95 -13.33
CA GLY A 87 1.60 4.90 -12.22
C GLY A 87 2.80 4.91 -11.26
N PHE A 88 3.82 4.06 -11.45
CA PHE A 88 4.91 3.88 -10.51
C PHE A 88 5.74 5.15 -10.32
N ILE A 89 5.95 5.93 -11.38
CA ILE A 89 6.69 7.19 -11.27
C ILE A 89 5.85 8.25 -10.56
N ARG A 90 4.56 8.39 -10.91
CA ARG A 90 3.67 9.30 -10.17
C ARG A 90 3.57 8.95 -8.69
N ALA A 91 3.49 7.66 -8.35
CA ALA A 91 3.51 7.20 -6.96
C ALA A 91 4.84 7.54 -6.26
N ALA A 92 5.98 7.35 -6.92
CA ALA A 92 7.29 7.71 -6.38
C ALA A 92 7.44 9.23 -6.17
N ILE A 93 6.93 10.05 -7.10
CA ILE A 93 6.89 11.51 -6.96
C ILE A 93 6.06 11.92 -5.74
N ILE A 94 4.88 11.31 -5.54
CA ILE A 94 4.05 11.60 -4.37
C ILE A 94 4.78 11.21 -3.07
N ARG A 95 5.45 10.07 -3.03
CA ARG A 95 6.27 9.66 -1.86
C ARG A 95 7.44 10.61 -1.60
N ALA A 96 8.02 11.19 -2.66
CA ALA A 96 9.05 12.22 -2.55
C ALA A 96 8.50 13.59 -2.12
N LEU A 97 7.26 13.92 -2.48
CA LEU A 97 6.55 15.11 -2.02
C LEU A 97 6.11 15.00 -0.55
N GLN A 98 5.73 13.82 -0.08
CA GLN A 98 5.19 13.60 1.26
C GLN A 98 5.97 14.30 2.40
N PRO A 99 7.30 14.16 2.54
CA PRO A 99 8.03 14.81 3.64
C PRO A 99 8.11 16.34 3.53
N ILE A 100 7.75 16.92 2.38
CA ILE A 100 7.83 18.36 2.07
C ILE A 100 6.48 18.94 1.66
N ILE A 101 5.40 18.22 1.94
CA ILE A 101 4.07 18.57 1.44
C ILE A 101 3.52 19.84 2.09
N ASN A 102 2.71 20.60 1.34
CA ASN A 102 1.93 21.70 1.87
C ASN A 102 0.54 21.81 1.22
N ASP A 103 -0.25 22.80 1.66
CA ASP A 103 -1.63 23.03 1.20
C ASP A 103 -1.78 23.19 -0.32
N ASP A 104 -0.77 23.74 -1.01
CA ASP A 104 -0.80 23.91 -2.47
C ASP A 104 -0.74 22.57 -3.22
N ASP A 105 -0.33 21.49 -2.55
CA ASP A 105 -0.25 20.15 -3.11
C ASP A 105 -1.61 19.42 -3.11
N LEU A 106 -2.61 19.95 -2.37
CA LEU A 106 -3.93 19.33 -2.24
C LEU A 106 -4.60 19.02 -3.59
N PRO A 107 -4.63 19.95 -4.58
CA PRO A 107 -5.23 19.64 -5.88
C PRO A 107 -4.50 18.52 -6.64
N LEU A 108 -3.18 18.37 -6.45
CA LEU A 108 -2.42 17.28 -7.05
C LEU A 108 -2.79 15.95 -6.40
N LEU A 109 -2.83 15.89 -5.07
CA LEU A 109 -3.22 14.69 -4.33
C LEU A 109 -4.64 14.23 -4.66
N GLN A 110 -5.60 15.16 -4.76
CA GLN A 110 -6.98 14.83 -5.13
C GLN A 110 -7.08 14.22 -6.54
N ARG A 111 -6.28 14.71 -7.51
CA ARG A 111 -6.21 14.08 -8.84
C ARG A 111 -5.55 12.70 -8.78
N ALA A 112 -4.51 12.55 -7.98
CA ALA A 112 -3.83 11.27 -7.77
C ALA A 112 -4.76 10.21 -7.16
N LEU A 113 -5.57 10.58 -6.16
CA LEU A 113 -6.61 9.73 -5.55
C LEU A 113 -7.69 9.27 -6.52
N LEU A 114 -7.90 10.02 -7.61
CA LEU A 114 -8.87 9.72 -8.66
C LEU A 114 -8.22 9.13 -9.92
N SER A 115 -6.94 8.78 -9.86
CA SER A 115 -6.21 8.24 -11.01
C SER A 115 -6.45 6.74 -11.17
N TYR A 116 -7.06 6.36 -12.29
CA TYR A 116 -7.20 4.97 -12.72
C TYR A 116 -6.49 4.79 -14.07
N GLY A 117 -5.86 3.64 -14.24
CA GLY A 117 -5.20 3.26 -15.49
C GLY A 117 -5.37 1.77 -15.73
N TRP A 118 -5.36 1.36 -17.00
CA TRP A 118 -5.66 -0.02 -17.39
C TRP A 118 -4.60 -0.57 -18.34
N VAL A 119 -4.11 -1.77 -18.04
CA VAL A 119 -3.29 -2.57 -18.96
C VAL A 119 -3.99 -3.91 -19.14
N GLY A 120 -4.65 -4.08 -20.29
CA GLY A 120 -5.57 -5.19 -20.50
C GLY A 120 -6.76 -5.09 -19.54
N MET A 121 -6.98 -6.13 -18.73
CA MET A 121 -8.07 -6.18 -17.75
C MET A 121 -7.67 -5.73 -16.34
N TYR A 122 -6.41 -5.33 -16.14
CA TYR A 122 -5.88 -4.99 -14.82
C TYR A 122 -5.82 -3.49 -14.62
N GLU A 123 -6.30 -3.03 -13.46
CA GLU A 123 -6.07 -1.68 -12.97
C GLU A 123 -4.63 -1.56 -12.48
N VAL A 124 -3.92 -0.50 -12.88
CA VAL A 124 -2.48 -0.34 -12.64
C VAL A 124 -2.10 0.93 -11.88
N CYS A 125 -3.01 1.83 -11.54
CA CYS A 125 -2.74 3.06 -10.80
C CYS A 125 -3.04 2.97 -9.29
N ALA A 126 -3.34 1.78 -8.75
CA ALA A 126 -3.55 1.55 -7.32
C ALA A 126 -2.45 2.14 -6.42
N GLU A 127 -1.18 2.01 -6.82
CA GLU A 127 -0.03 2.58 -6.08
C GLU A 127 -0.04 4.12 -6.03
N VAL A 128 -0.53 4.78 -7.08
CA VAL A 128 -0.68 6.25 -7.12
C VAL A 128 -1.72 6.66 -6.08
N ARG A 129 -2.85 5.96 -6.04
CA ARG A 129 -3.95 6.21 -5.10
C ARG A 129 -3.51 5.93 -3.66
N ALA A 130 -2.78 4.85 -3.42
CA ALA A 130 -2.23 4.51 -2.10
C ALA A 130 -1.22 5.55 -1.60
N ALA A 131 -0.26 5.96 -2.46
CA ALA A 131 0.70 7.00 -2.13
C ALA A 131 0.01 8.35 -1.84
N ALA A 132 -0.96 8.73 -2.67
CA ALA A 132 -1.72 9.97 -2.50
C ALA A 132 -2.56 9.96 -1.21
N LEU A 133 -3.12 8.80 -0.85
CA LEU A 133 -3.89 8.65 0.38
C LEU A 133 -3.02 8.88 1.61
N ASN A 134 -1.83 8.28 1.66
CA ASN A 134 -0.91 8.46 2.78
C ASN A 134 -0.40 9.91 2.86
N ALA A 135 -0.05 10.52 1.72
CA ALA A 135 0.37 11.92 1.70
C ALA A 135 -0.77 12.88 2.09
N LEU A 136 -2.02 12.58 1.70
CA LEU A 136 -3.18 13.34 2.14
C LEU A 136 -3.43 13.18 3.64
N ALA A 137 -3.14 12.02 4.24
CA ALA A 137 -3.28 11.81 5.67
C ALA A 137 -2.41 12.77 6.50
N ASP A 138 -1.23 13.12 5.99
CA ASP A 138 -0.31 14.06 6.63
C ASP A 138 -0.79 15.53 6.47
N LEU A 139 -1.50 15.83 5.39
CA LEU A 139 -1.96 17.19 5.06
C LEU A 139 -3.37 17.51 5.59
N ASP A 140 -4.31 16.60 5.38
CA ASP A 140 -5.73 16.70 5.76
C ASP A 140 -6.25 15.31 6.20
N PRO A 141 -6.08 14.96 7.49
CA PRO A 141 -6.51 13.69 8.05
C PRO A 141 -8.02 13.41 7.86
N ASP A 142 -8.84 14.46 7.98
CA ASP A 142 -10.29 14.33 7.87
C ASP A 142 -10.70 13.97 6.43
N LEU A 143 -10.16 14.67 5.44
CA LEU A 143 -10.43 14.35 4.04
C LEU A 143 -9.85 12.98 3.66
N SER A 144 -8.68 12.62 4.19
CA SER A 144 -8.08 11.30 3.96
C SER A 144 -9.00 10.16 4.42
N THR A 145 -9.75 10.35 5.52
CA THR A 145 -10.72 9.37 6.03
C THR A 145 -11.84 9.11 5.02
N PHE A 146 -12.37 10.15 4.37
CA PHE A 146 -13.41 9.99 3.34
C PHE A 146 -12.92 9.17 2.13
N TYR A 147 -11.70 9.44 1.67
CA TYR A 147 -11.11 8.67 0.58
C TYR A 147 -10.79 7.23 0.98
N ALA A 148 -10.25 7.03 2.19
CA ALA A 148 -9.98 5.69 2.71
C ALA A 148 -11.27 4.86 2.81
N ALA A 149 -12.34 5.42 3.38
CA ALA A 149 -13.65 4.76 3.47
C ALA A 149 -14.21 4.41 2.09
N ARG A 150 -14.04 5.28 1.09
CA ARG A 150 -14.40 5.00 -0.30
C ARG A 150 -13.60 3.83 -0.87
N PHE A 151 -12.28 3.78 -0.66
CA PHE A 151 -11.42 2.73 -1.22
C PHE A 151 -11.73 1.33 -0.69
N LEU A 152 -12.23 1.21 0.55
CA LEU A 152 -12.72 -0.08 1.05
C LEU A 152 -13.83 -0.67 0.17
N ARG A 153 -14.60 0.16 -0.53
CA ARG A 153 -15.70 -0.26 -1.40
C ARG A 153 -15.41 -0.07 -2.89
N ASP A 154 -14.17 0.25 -3.24
CA ASP A 154 -13.78 0.46 -4.64
C ASP A 154 -13.75 -0.90 -5.37
N PRO A 155 -14.51 -1.06 -6.47
CA PRO A 155 -14.48 -2.30 -7.26
C PRO A 155 -13.14 -2.51 -7.99
N HIS A 156 -12.29 -1.48 -8.07
CA HIS A 156 -11.05 -1.50 -8.81
C HIS A 156 -9.82 -1.53 -7.90
N ASN A 157 -9.86 -2.42 -6.91
CA ASN A 157 -8.65 -2.80 -6.20
C ASN A 157 -7.78 -3.65 -7.14
N SER A 158 -6.50 -3.31 -7.24
CA SER A 158 -5.55 -4.09 -8.04
C SER A 158 -5.42 -5.50 -7.44
N ASN A 159 -4.76 -6.41 -8.17
CA ASN A 159 -4.40 -7.73 -7.63
C ASN A 159 -3.56 -7.66 -6.35
N SER A 160 -2.95 -6.51 -6.03
CA SER A 160 -2.20 -6.30 -4.79
C SER A 160 -3.08 -5.92 -3.59
N GLY A 161 -4.39 -5.71 -3.78
CA GLY A 161 -5.30 -5.23 -2.74
C GLY A 161 -5.20 -3.72 -2.47
N GLU A 162 -4.31 -3.01 -3.17
CA GLU A 162 -4.22 -1.56 -3.09
C GLU A 162 -5.30 -0.88 -3.97
N PRO A 163 -5.76 0.33 -3.62
CA PRO A 163 -5.38 1.13 -2.45
C PRO A 163 -6.11 0.76 -1.14
N ALA A 164 -6.95 -0.28 -1.15
CA ALA A 164 -7.78 -0.63 -0.01
C ALA A 164 -6.98 -1.09 1.22
N LEU A 165 -5.87 -1.82 1.05
CA LEU A 165 -4.99 -2.18 2.17
C LEU A 165 -4.39 -0.94 2.85
N SER A 166 -3.88 0.03 2.07
CA SER A 166 -3.44 1.31 2.62
C SER A 166 -4.58 2.04 3.35
N ALA A 167 -5.79 2.01 2.80
CA ALA A 167 -6.96 2.60 3.44
C ALA A 167 -7.31 1.94 4.78
N VAL A 168 -7.26 0.61 4.87
CA VAL A 168 -7.49 -0.11 6.13
C VAL A 168 -6.48 0.35 7.18
N ARG A 169 -5.19 0.36 6.83
CA ARG A 169 -4.11 0.73 7.74
C ARG A 169 -4.20 2.18 8.20
N LEU A 170 -4.54 3.10 7.30
CA LEU A 170 -4.76 4.51 7.63
C LEU A 170 -5.93 4.68 8.59
N LEU A 171 -7.09 4.06 8.30
CA LEU A 171 -8.26 4.14 9.16
C LEU A 171 -7.96 3.56 10.55
N ALA A 172 -7.24 2.44 10.61
CA ALA A 172 -6.81 1.84 11.87
C ALA A 172 -5.88 2.77 12.66
N ALA A 173 -4.87 3.33 12.01
CA ALA A 173 -3.93 4.27 12.63
C ALA A 173 -4.62 5.54 13.16
N GLN A 174 -5.71 5.97 12.51
CA GLN A 174 -6.53 7.12 12.93
C GLN A 174 -7.65 6.75 13.93
N GLY A 175 -7.73 5.48 14.37
CA GLY A 175 -8.77 5.02 15.29
C GLY A 175 -10.19 4.98 14.69
N GLN A 176 -10.31 5.01 13.37
CA GLN A 176 -11.58 5.01 12.65
C GLN A 176 -12.14 3.58 12.53
N LEU A 177 -12.61 3.04 13.65
CA LEU A 177 -13.10 1.65 13.72
C LEU A 177 -14.43 1.43 12.99
N THR A 178 -15.29 2.46 12.90
CA THR A 178 -16.62 2.35 12.29
C THR A 178 -16.58 1.92 10.81
N PRO A 179 -15.80 2.58 9.92
CA PRO A 179 -15.71 2.13 8.52
C PRO A 179 -15.05 0.75 8.39
N LEU A 180 -14.05 0.42 9.23
CA LEU A 180 -13.42 -0.91 9.25
C LEU A 180 -14.40 -2.01 9.64
N PHE A 181 -15.15 -1.81 10.72
CA PHE A 181 -16.20 -2.72 11.16
C PHE A 181 -17.29 -2.84 10.10
N GLY A 182 -17.73 -1.73 9.51
CA GLY A 182 -18.74 -1.75 8.45
C GLY A 182 -18.28 -2.52 7.20
N TYR A 183 -16.99 -2.51 6.90
CA TYR A 183 -16.41 -3.34 5.84
C TYR A 183 -16.37 -4.83 6.23
N ALA A 184 -15.80 -5.16 7.38
CA ALA A 184 -15.67 -6.54 7.87
C ALA A 184 -17.01 -7.19 8.24
N ALA A 185 -18.02 -6.45 8.68
CA ALA A 185 -19.34 -7.01 8.99
C ALA A 185 -20.15 -7.32 7.74
N PHE A 186 -19.85 -6.65 6.63
CA PHE A 186 -20.58 -6.75 5.38
C PHE A 186 -19.59 -6.78 4.21
N PRO A 187 -18.73 -7.82 4.13
CA PRO A 187 -17.79 -7.94 3.03
C PRO A 187 -18.56 -8.04 1.69
N PRO A 188 -17.98 -7.62 0.57
CA PRO A 188 -18.63 -7.67 -0.74
C PRO A 188 -19.00 -9.08 -1.26
N THR A 189 -19.00 -10.13 -0.44
CA THR A 189 -19.00 -11.55 -0.84
C THR A 189 -20.37 -12.23 -0.89
N SER A 190 -21.49 -11.49 -0.85
CA SER A 190 -22.81 -12.12 -0.97
C SER A 190 -23.14 -12.53 -2.41
N GLY A 191 -22.78 -13.75 -2.78
CA GLY A 191 -23.49 -14.62 -3.73
C GLY A 191 -23.25 -14.44 -5.23
N ASP A 192 -23.07 -13.21 -5.72
CA ASP A 192 -22.98 -12.91 -7.17
C ASP A 192 -21.72 -12.13 -7.56
N THR A 193 -20.76 -12.02 -6.64
CA THR A 193 -19.60 -11.15 -6.78
C THR A 193 -18.59 -11.72 -7.78
N PRO A 194 -18.30 -11.04 -8.90
CA PRO A 194 -17.39 -11.54 -9.93
C PRO A 194 -15.99 -11.88 -9.38
N ALA A 195 -15.32 -12.85 -9.99
CA ALA A 195 -14.01 -13.33 -9.52
C ALA A 195 -12.93 -12.23 -9.39
N TRP A 196 -13.03 -11.14 -10.14
CA TRP A 196 -12.11 -10.00 -10.03
C TRP A 196 -12.30 -9.15 -8.75
N LEU A 197 -13.34 -9.41 -7.96
CA LEU A 197 -13.55 -8.89 -6.59
C LEU A 197 -13.07 -9.88 -5.50
N GLN A 198 -12.43 -11.02 -5.87
CA GLN A 198 -11.94 -12.03 -4.92
C GLN A 198 -10.70 -11.58 -4.13
N GLY A 199 -10.07 -10.45 -4.45
CA GLY A 199 -8.99 -9.83 -3.63
C GLY A 199 -9.47 -9.20 -2.31
N THR A 200 -10.62 -9.63 -1.79
CA THR A 200 -11.24 -9.09 -0.57
C THR A 200 -10.77 -9.81 0.69
N SER A 201 -10.19 -11.00 0.59
CA SER A 201 -9.73 -11.77 1.75
C SER A 201 -8.59 -11.08 2.48
N ASP A 202 -7.60 -10.55 1.76
CA ASP A 202 -6.50 -9.74 2.29
C ASP A 202 -7.02 -8.50 3.02
N ILE A 203 -7.93 -7.76 2.38
CA ILE A 203 -8.48 -6.51 2.91
C ILE A 203 -9.35 -6.81 4.14
N THR A 204 -10.13 -7.88 4.10
CA THR A 204 -10.98 -8.33 5.21
C THR A 204 -10.13 -8.79 6.38
N SER A 205 -9.09 -9.59 6.11
CA SER A 205 -8.12 -10.05 7.10
C SER A 205 -7.41 -8.88 7.78
N GLU A 206 -6.92 -7.93 6.98
CA GLU A 206 -6.27 -6.72 7.47
C GLU A 206 -7.25 -5.86 8.29
N ALA A 207 -8.52 -5.76 7.87
CA ALA A 207 -9.53 -5.04 8.64
C ALA A 207 -9.79 -5.73 9.98
N LEU A 208 -10.00 -7.05 10.00
CA LEU A 208 -10.25 -7.84 11.21
C LEU A 208 -9.14 -7.65 12.24
N ARG A 209 -7.86 -7.82 11.86
CA ARG A 209 -6.74 -7.68 12.81
C ARG A 209 -6.58 -6.29 13.40
N ASN A 210 -7.14 -5.25 12.77
CA ASN A 210 -7.12 -3.88 13.27
C ASN A 210 -8.35 -3.51 14.12
N LEU A 211 -9.27 -4.45 14.33
CA LEU A 211 -10.50 -4.24 15.11
C LEU A 211 -10.37 -4.66 16.59
N VAL A 212 -9.13 -4.67 17.13
CA VAL A 212 -8.79 -5.17 18.47
C VAL A 212 -9.43 -4.39 19.62
N ASP A 213 -9.86 -3.15 19.36
CA ASP A 213 -10.53 -2.28 20.34
C ASP A 213 -12.07 -2.27 20.18
N LEU A 214 -12.63 -3.17 19.36
CA LEU A 214 -14.08 -3.28 19.24
C LEU A 214 -14.74 -3.70 20.56
N PRO A 215 -15.97 -3.25 20.84
CA PRO A 215 -16.77 -3.85 21.90
C PRO A 215 -16.92 -5.37 21.71
N SER A 216 -16.77 -6.15 22.79
CA SER A 216 -16.82 -7.62 22.75
C SER A 216 -18.11 -8.18 22.13
N SER A 217 -19.22 -7.44 22.23
CA SER A 217 -20.49 -7.78 21.58
C SER A 217 -20.39 -7.77 20.05
N LEU A 218 -19.58 -6.87 19.48
CA LEU A 218 -19.35 -6.78 18.03
C LEU A 218 -18.31 -7.80 17.56
N VAL A 219 -17.28 -8.10 18.36
CA VAL A 219 -16.35 -9.21 18.05
C VAL A 219 -17.09 -10.54 17.95
N SER A 220 -18.09 -10.76 18.81
CA SER A 220 -18.93 -11.96 18.75
C SER A 220 -19.70 -12.09 17.41
N LEU A 221 -20.03 -10.97 16.75
CA LEU A 221 -20.59 -10.99 15.41
C LEU A 221 -19.56 -11.44 14.37
N MET A 222 -18.30 -10.97 14.48
CA MET A 222 -17.21 -11.37 13.59
C MET A 222 -16.88 -12.85 13.72
N ILE A 223 -16.87 -13.38 14.94
CA ILE A 223 -16.71 -14.83 15.17
C ILE A 223 -17.81 -15.60 14.47
N LYS A 224 -19.08 -15.21 14.67
CA LYS A 224 -20.22 -15.89 14.06
C LYS A 224 -20.12 -15.92 12.53
N GLU A 225 -19.65 -14.83 11.93
CA GLU A 225 -19.50 -14.70 10.49
C GLU A 225 -18.33 -15.55 9.95
N TYR A 226 -17.16 -15.45 10.59
CA TYR A 226 -15.91 -15.92 9.98
C TYR A 226 -15.36 -17.23 10.53
N VAL A 227 -15.78 -17.71 11.69
CA VAL A 227 -15.17 -18.90 12.32
C VAL A 227 -15.30 -20.17 11.46
N LYS A 228 -16.28 -20.21 10.55
CA LYS A 228 -16.52 -21.32 9.61
C LYS A 228 -15.98 -21.05 8.21
N SER A 229 -15.24 -19.97 8.00
CA SER A 229 -14.62 -19.66 6.72
C SER A 229 -13.64 -20.77 6.33
N GLU A 230 -13.64 -21.15 5.06
CA GLU A 230 -12.60 -22.03 4.48
C GLU A 230 -11.40 -21.22 3.97
N ASP A 231 -11.52 -19.89 3.94
CA ASP A 231 -10.46 -18.97 3.54
C ASP A 231 -9.47 -18.76 4.71
N GLU A 232 -8.27 -19.33 4.56
CA GLU A 232 -7.20 -19.26 5.57
C GLU A 232 -6.79 -17.82 5.91
N GLN A 233 -6.85 -16.92 4.94
CA GLN A 233 -6.43 -15.54 5.12
C GLN A 233 -7.44 -14.76 5.96
N ILE A 234 -8.73 -14.97 5.73
CA ILE A 234 -9.78 -14.41 6.59
C ILE A 234 -9.67 -14.97 8.01
N LEU A 235 -9.47 -16.29 8.15
CA LEU A 235 -9.29 -16.92 9.46
C LEU A 235 -8.06 -16.37 10.20
N LEU A 236 -6.95 -16.13 9.50
CA LEU A 236 -5.77 -15.50 10.09
C LEU A 236 -6.10 -14.14 10.71
N GLY A 237 -6.81 -13.27 9.97
CA GLY A 237 -7.23 -11.97 10.49
C GLY A 237 -8.20 -12.07 11.67
N LEU A 238 -9.09 -13.06 11.66
CA LEU A 238 -9.97 -13.35 12.80
C LEU A 238 -9.16 -13.76 14.04
N TYR A 239 -8.19 -14.67 13.92
CA TYR A 239 -7.40 -15.10 15.08
C TYR A 239 -6.45 -14.01 15.57
N ASP A 240 -5.88 -13.20 14.68
CA ASP A 240 -5.12 -12.00 15.05
C ASP A 240 -5.98 -11.09 15.94
N LEU A 241 -7.23 -10.82 15.52
CA LEU A 241 -8.20 -10.06 16.31
C LEU A 241 -8.43 -10.69 17.67
N LEU A 242 -8.79 -11.99 17.71
CA LEU A 242 -9.14 -12.65 18.96
C LEU A 242 -7.97 -12.71 19.95
N LEU A 243 -6.75 -12.93 19.46
CA LEU A 243 -5.56 -13.05 20.31
C LEU A 243 -5.05 -11.70 20.80
N ALA A 244 -5.16 -10.64 19.99
CA ALA A 244 -4.72 -9.31 20.37
C ALA A 244 -5.75 -8.54 21.22
N HIS A 245 -7.03 -8.90 21.14
CA HIS A 245 -8.10 -8.16 21.82
C HIS A 245 -8.01 -8.24 23.36
N PRO A 246 -8.26 -7.14 24.11
CA PRO A 246 -8.13 -7.11 25.57
C PRO A 246 -8.98 -8.15 26.31
N ALA A 247 -10.19 -8.42 25.80
CA ALA A 247 -11.13 -9.42 26.32
C ALA A 247 -10.95 -10.85 25.78
N ARG A 248 -9.80 -11.20 25.17
CA ARG A 248 -9.55 -12.50 24.51
C ARG A 248 -9.95 -13.75 25.29
N ALA A 249 -9.85 -13.71 26.62
CA ALA A 249 -10.24 -14.81 27.50
C ALA A 249 -11.71 -15.25 27.30
N GLN A 250 -12.60 -14.36 26.83
CA GLN A 250 -14.00 -14.68 26.54
C GLN A 250 -14.17 -15.67 25.37
N TRP A 251 -13.19 -15.74 24.46
CA TRP A 251 -13.26 -16.57 23.24
C TRP A 251 -12.27 -17.72 23.25
N ARG A 252 -11.72 -18.04 24.42
CA ARG A 252 -10.80 -19.17 24.63
C ARG A 252 -11.31 -20.46 23.99
N TYR A 253 -12.59 -20.79 24.21
CA TYR A 253 -13.19 -22.01 23.65
C TYR A 253 -13.15 -22.04 22.11
N VAL A 254 -13.31 -20.88 21.45
CA VAL A 254 -13.25 -20.78 19.99
C VAL A 254 -11.84 -21.08 19.49
N ILE A 255 -10.82 -20.53 20.18
CA ILE A 255 -9.41 -20.76 19.85
C ILE A 255 -9.04 -22.22 20.09
N GLU A 256 -9.45 -22.81 21.23
CA GLU A 256 -9.23 -24.23 21.54
C GLU A 256 -9.88 -25.16 20.51
N ASP A 257 -11.13 -24.91 20.15
CA ASP A 257 -11.87 -25.74 19.20
C ASP A 257 -11.19 -25.73 17.83
N PHE A 258 -10.73 -24.58 17.36
CA PHE A 258 -9.94 -24.46 16.14
C PHE A 258 -8.64 -25.25 16.20
N LEU A 259 -7.82 -25.07 17.24
CA LEU A 259 -6.55 -25.78 17.37
C LEU A 259 -6.72 -27.31 17.44
N ARG A 260 -7.84 -27.79 17.98
CA ARG A 260 -8.14 -29.23 18.09
C ARG A 260 -8.69 -29.83 16.80
N SER A 261 -9.44 -29.06 16.01
CA SER A 261 -10.20 -29.56 14.87
C SER A 261 -9.65 -29.19 13.50
N THR A 262 -8.79 -28.16 13.43
CA THR A 262 -8.28 -27.64 12.17
C THR A 262 -7.39 -28.63 11.43
N ARG A 263 -7.45 -28.56 10.09
CA ARG A 263 -6.52 -29.25 9.19
C ARG A 263 -5.56 -28.29 8.50
N LEU A 264 -5.68 -26.99 8.79
CA LEU A 264 -4.91 -25.90 8.21
C LEU A 264 -3.61 -25.77 9.00
N MET A 265 -2.62 -26.60 8.68
CA MET A 265 -1.40 -26.75 9.50
C MET A 265 -0.55 -25.48 9.55
N ASP A 266 -0.52 -24.69 8.47
CA ASP A 266 0.22 -23.43 8.42
C ASP A 266 -0.43 -22.39 9.34
N LEU A 267 -1.75 -22.23 9.24
CA LEU A 267 -2.50 -21.35 10.13
C LEU A 267 -2.42 -21.81 11.60
N TYR A 268 -2.48 -23.12 11.86
CA TYR A 268 -2.25 -23.68 13.20
C TYR A 268 -0.90 -23.23 13.76
N ALA A 269 0.18 -23.37 12.99
CA ALA A 269 1.52 -22.99 13.42
C ALA A 269 1.63 -21.49 13.72
N LEU A 270 0.98 -20.64 12.91
CA LEU A 270 0.93 -19.19 13.13
C LEU A 270 0.18 -18.84 14.42
N VAL A 271 -1.02 -19.39 14.64
CA VAL A 271 -1.84 -19.14 15.84
C VAL A 271 -1.10 -19.59 17.10
N VAL A 272 -0.49 -20.77 17.10
CA VAL A 272 0.30 -21.27 18.23
C VAL A 272 1.51 -20.36 18.50
N THR A 273 2.21 -19.91 17.46
CA THR A 273 3.34 -18.99 17.61
C THR A 273 2.89 -17.68 18.25
N GLN A 274 1.76 -17.13 17.83
CA GLN A 274 1.20 -15.92 18.42
C GLN A 274 0.81 -16.11 19.88
N ILE A 275 0.15 -17.22 20.24
CA ILE A 275 -0.16 -17.55 21.64
C ILE A 275 1.10 -17.54 22.50
N VAL A 276 2.17 -18.19 22.04
CA VAL A 276 3.46 -18.22 22.76
C VAL A 276 4.04 -16.80 22.91
N VAL A 277 3.97 -15.98 21.86
CA VAL A 277 4.44 -14.60 21.87
C VAL A 277 3.65 -13.73 22.86
N THR A 278 2.34 -13.93 23.00
CA THR A 278 1.50 -13.16 23.94
C THR A 278 1.88 -13.38 25.41
N ARG A 279 2.57 -14.49 25.73
CA ARG A 279 2.91 -14.91 27.11
C ARG A 279 1.69 -15.04 28.02
N ASP A 280 0.51 -15.26 27.46
CA ASP A 280 -0.70 -15.47 28.23
C ASP A 280 -0.74 -16.91 28.76
N GLU A 281 -0.44 -17.09 30.05
CA GLU A 281 -0.43 -18.41 30.71
C GLU A 281 -1.74 -19.18 30.54
N THR A 282 -2.88 -18.47 30.41
CA THR A 282 -4.19 -19.11 30.26
C THR A 282 -4.37 -19.74 28.88
N LEU A 283 -3.75 -19.16 27.85
CA LEU A 283 -3.75 -19.68 26.49
C LEU A 283 -2.61 -20.70 26.26
N ILE A 284 -1.50 -20.55 26.98
CA ILE A 284 -0.36 -21.48 26.92
C ILE A 284 -0.70 -22.83 27.59
N ALA A 285 -1.55 -22.83 28.61
CA ALA A 285 -1.95 -24.03 29.34
C ALA A 285 -3.05 -24.88 28.65
N MET A 286 -3.48 -24.52 27.44
CA MET A 286 -4.53 -25.22 26.68
C MET A 286 -4.04 -26.48 25.97
#